data_AF-M2QWM6-F1
#
_entry.id   AF-M2QWM6-F1
#
_cell.length_a   1.000
_cell.length_b   1.000
_cell.length_c   1.000
_cell.angle_alpha   90.00
_cell.angle_beta   90.00
_cell.angle_gamma   90.00
#
_symmetry.space_group_name_H-M   'P 1'
#
loop_
_entity.id
_entity.type
_entity.pdbx_description
1 polymer ?
#
loop_
_entity_poly.entity_id
_entity_poly.type
_entity_poly.pdbx_seq_one_letter_code
_entity_poly.pdbx_strand_id
1 'polypeptide(L)' 'LTVHKAQGRTFSNVFADVQGCSGTDQPYVMLSRVKSLAGLVILRPFRWAKISCRFSQDTRRELDRLDVLAVRTT' A
#
# COMPACT_ATOMS: atom_id res chain seq x y z
N LEU A 1 3.89 -15.72 0.89
CA LEU A 1 2.88 -15.14 1.80
C LEU A 1 1.95 -14.26 0.97
N THR A 2 0.63 -14.32 1.14
CA THR A 2 -0.27 -13.39 0.44
C THR A 2 -0.24 -12.01 1.10
N VAL A 3 -0.59 -10.95 0.36
CA VAL A 3 -0.64 -9.58 0.88
C VAL A 3 -1.50 -9.48 2.13
N HIS A 4 -2.69 -10.08 2.10
CA HIS A 4 -3.59 -10.12 3.25
C HIS A 4 -2.96 -10.79 4.49
N LYS A 5 -2.21 -11.89 4.32
CA LYS A 5 -1.52 -12.55 5.44
C LYS A 5 -0.26 -11.81 5.91
N ALA A 6 0.25 -10.88 5.12
CA ALA A 6 1.39 -10.04 5.45
C ALA A 6 1.01 -8.79 6.27
N GLN A 7 -0.28 -8.46 6.35
CA GLN A 7 -0.77 -7.26 7.03
C GLN A 7 -0.37 -7.27 8.52
N GLY A 8 0.11 -6.12 9.00
CA GLY A 8 0.56 -5.94 10.39
C GLY A 8 1.93 -6.54 10.72
N ARG A 9 2.58 -7.24 9.77
CA ARG A 9 3.93 -7.77 9.94
C ARG A 9 4.98 -6.79 9.43
N THR A 10 6.21 -6.98 9.88
CA THR A 10 7.38 -6.26 9.36
C THR A 10 8.44 -7.28 8.97
N PHE A 11 9.04 -7.11 7.78
CA PHE A 11 10.06 -7.99 7.24
C PHE A 11 11.33 -7.19 6.96
N SER A 12 12.48 -7.82 7.19
CA SER A 12 13.77 -7.24 6.83
C SER A 12 14.02 -7.31 5.33
N ASN A 13 13.66 -8.44 4.71
CA ASN A 13 13.85 -8.69 3.27
C ASN A 13 12.56 -9.27 2.66
N VAL A 14 12.17 -8.78 1.47
CA VAL A 14 10.95 -9.17 0.77
C VAL A 14 11.19 -9.26 -0.74
N PHE A 15 10.73 -10.37 -1.33
CA PHE A 15 10.50 -10.47 -2.77
C PHE A 15 9.03 -10.15 -3.06
N ALA A 16 8.77 -9.11 -3.84
CA ALA A 16 7.45 -8.54 -4.06
C ALA A 16 7.01 -8.68 -5.53
N ASP A 17 5.85 -9.29 -5.76
CA ASP A 17 5.17 -9.27 -7.08
C ASP A 17 4.12 -8.16 -7.11
N VAL A 18 4.57 -6.94 -7.40
CA VAL A 18 3.69 -5.76 -7.52
C VAL A 18 2.73 -5.86 -8.70
N GLN A 19 3.16 -6.50 -9.79
CA GLN A 19 2.33 -6.64 -10.99
C GLN A 19 1.11 -7.53 -10.75
N GLY A 20 1.24 -8.54 -9.88
CA GLY A 20 0.15 -9.43 -9.46
C GLY A 20 -0.88 -8.79 -8.53
N CYS A 21 -0.60 -7.62 -7.96
CA CYS A 21 -1.53 -6.94 -7.05
C CYS A 21 -2.76 -6.39 -7.77
N SER A 22 -3.89 -6.37 -7.07
CA SER A 22 -5.13 -5.72 -7.51
C SER A 22 -5.42 -4.46 -6.69
N GLY A 23 -5.94 -3.43 -7.35
CA GLY A 23 -6.21 -2.13 -6.73
C GLY A 23 -4.93 -1.42 -6.25
N THR A 24 -5.13 -0.33 -5.50
CA THR A 24 -4.02 0.49 -4.96
C THR A 24 -3.61 0.05 -3.54
N ASP A 25 -4.49 -0.62 -2.81
CA ASP A 25 -4.25 -0.97 -1.40
C ASP A 25 -3.29 -2.15 -1.24
N GLN A 26 -3.43 -3.19 -2.09
CA GLN A 26 -2.56 -4.36 -2.02
C GLN A 26 -1.06 -4.05 -2.23
N PRO A 27 -0.65 -3.28 -3.26
CA PRO A 27 0.75 -2.92 -3.42
C PRO A 27 1.24 -2.06 -2.27
N TYR A 28 0.42 -1.13 -1.75
CA TYR A 28 0.77 -0.36 -0.55
C TYR A 28 0.99 -1.25 0.68
N VAL A 29 0.06 -2.17 0.96
CA VAL A 29 0.17 -3.10 2.10
C VAL A 29 1.42 -3.95 1.97
N MET A 30 1.71 -4.49 0.77
CA MET A 30 2.88 -5.32 0.50
C MET A 30 4.18 -4.55 0.73
N LEU A 31 4.31 -3.37 0.12
CA LEU A 31 5.54 -2.58 0.14
C LEU A 31 5.78 -1.91 1.50
N SER A 32 4.72 -1.57 2.25
CA SER A 32 4.86 -1.00 3.60
C SER A 32 5.33 -2.00 4.66
N ARG A 33 5.53 -3.28 4.33
CA ARG A 33 6.05 -4.27 5.30
C ARG A 33 7.57 -4.31 5.37
N VAL A 34 8.28 -3.71 4.41
CA VAL A 34 9.75 -3.66 4.41
C VAL A 34 10.23 -2.31 4.95
N LYS A 35 11.33 -2.32 5.72
CA LYS A 35 11.86 -1.10 6.36
C LYS A 35 12.78 -0.27 5.47
N SER A 36 13.29 -0.84 4.38
CA SER A 36 14.23 -0.18 3.48
C SER A 36 14.08 -0.70 2.06
N LEU A 37 14.47 0.12 1.08
CA LEU A 37 14.53 -0.30 -0.33
C LEU A 37 15.60 -1.36 -0.57
N ALA A 38 16.68 -1.38 0.21
CA ALA A 38 17.72 -2.40 0.12
C ALA A 38 17.20 -3.81 0.47
N GLY A 39 16.20 -3.90 1.35
CA GLY A 39 15.53 -5.16 1.68
C GLY A 39 14.43 -5.56 0.68
N LEU A 40 14.22 -4.80 -0.40
CA LEU A 40 13.13 -5.02 -1.35
C LEU A 40 13.65 -5.49 -2.69
N VAL A 41 13.14 -6.62 -3.16
CA VAL A 41 13.33 -7.10 -4.54
C VAL A 41 11.99 -7.14 -5.24
N ILE A 42 11.91 -6.46 -6.40
CA ILE A 42 10.74 -6.52 -7.27
C ILE A 42 10.91 -7.70 -8.24
N LEU A 43 9.98 -8.66 -8.21
CA LEU A 43 10.11 -9.92 -8.96
C LEU A 43 10.04 -9.76 -10.48
N ARG A 44 9.36 -8.71 -10.97
CA ARG A 44 9.20 -8.42 -12.40
C ARG A 44 8.81 -6.96 -12.63
N PRO A 45 9.05 -6.40 -13.83
CA PRO A 45 8.52 -5.10 -14.18
C PRO A 45 7.00 -5.03 -13.96
N PHE A 46 6.52 -3.88 -13.48
CA PHE A 46 5.10 -3.64 -13.24
C PHE A 46 4.66 -2.34 -13.90
N ARG A 47 3.37 -2.25 -14.23
CA ARG A 47 2.78 -1.03 -14.77
C ARG A 47 2.78 0.06 -13.69
N TRP A 48 3.23 1.28 -14.03
CA TRP A 48 3.20 2.43 -13.10
C TRP A 48 1.83 2.64 -12.43
N ALA A 49 0.76 2.41 -13.19
CA ALA A 49 -0.62 2.46 -12.70
C ALA A 49 -0.93 1.56 -11.48
N LYS A 50 -0.10 0.55 -11.17
CA LYS A 50 -0.25 -0.30 -9.98
C LYS A 50 0.02 0.45 -8.69
N ILE A 51 0.90 1.45 -8.69
CA ILE A 51 1.24 2.24 -7.49
C ILE A 51 0.70 3.67 -7.54
N SER A 52 0.15 4.09 -8.67
CA SER A 52 -0.37 5.45 -8.89
C SER A 52 -1.89 5.50 -9.07
N CYS A 53 -2.61 4.40 -8.83
CA CYS A 53 -4.06 4.39 -8.97
C CYS A 53 -4.74 5.04 -7.75
N ARG A 54 -5.92 5.64 -7.99
CA ARG A 54 -6.69 6.30 -6.94
C ARG A 54 -7.16 5.29 -5.88
N PHE A 55 -7.23 5.73 -4.64
CA PHE A 55 -7.95 5.03 -3.59
C PHE A 55 -9.43 4.84 -3.96
N SER A 56 -10.06 3.84 -3.32
CA SER A 56 -11.50 3.59 -3.44
C SER A 56 -12.31 4.87 -3.14
N GLN A 57 -13.54 4.96 -3.65
CA GLN A 57 -14.39 6.11 -3.33
C GLN A 57 -14.62 6.24 -1.82
N ASP A 58 -14.82 5.12 -1.14
CA ASP A 58 -15.10 5.09 0.29
C ASP A 58 -13.90 5.57 1.11
N THR A 59 -12.69 5.12 0.77
CA THR A 59 -11.46 5.60 1.43
C THR A 59 -11.27 7.10 1.23
N ARG A 60 -11.56 7.63 0.05
CA ARG A 60 -11.46 9.08 -0.21
C ARG A 60 -12.46 9.87 0.60
N ARG A 61 -13.73 9.44 0.64
CA ARG A 61 -14.76 10.07 1.47
C ARG A 61 -14.39 10.06 2.95
N GLU A 62 -13.78 8.97 3.43
CA GLU A 62 -13.34 8.87 4.81
C GLU A 62 -12.18 9.80 5.12
N LEU A 63 -11.20 9.91 4.23
CA LEU A 63 -10.10 10.88 4.37
C LEU A 63 -10.64 12.32 4.40
N ASP A 64 -11.55 12.68 3.49
CA ASP A 64 -12.19 14.00 3.47
C ASP A 64 -12.94 14.29 4.79
N ARG A 65 -13.64 13.28 5.33
CA ARG A 65 -14.34 13.39 6.62
C ARG A 65 -13.37 13.62 7.78
N LEU A 66 -12.23 12.92 7.78
CA LEU A 66 -11.19 13.06 8.81
C LEU A 66 -10.52 14.44 8.76
N ASP A 67 -10.26 14.98 7.57
CA ASP A 67 -9.69 16.32 7.40
C ASP A 67 -10.62 17.40 7.96
N VAL A 68 -11.92 17.31 7.68
CA VAL A 68 -12.93 18.21 8.25
C VAL A 68 -12.96 18.11 9.78
N LEU A 69 -12.85 16.90 10.33
CA LEU A 69 -12.88 16.70 11.78
C LEU A 69 -11.62 17.23 12.46
N ALA A 70 -10.45 17.05 11.84
CA ALA A 70 -9.17 17.55 12.37
C ALA A 70 -9.22 19.07 12.59
N VAL A 71 -9.75 19.84 11.63
CA VAL A 71 -9.90 21.30 11.76
C VAL A 71 -10.82 21.71 12.92
N ARG A 72 -11.81 20.88 13.28
CA ARG A 72 -12.78 21.18 14.34
C ARG A 72 -12.32 20.77 15.74
N THR A 73 -11.25 19.99 15.83
CA THR A 73 -10.78 19.37 17.10
C THR A 73 -9.39 19.87 17.50
N THR A 74 -8.90 20.93 16.85
CA THR A 74 -7.64 21.64 17.17
C THR A 74 -7.98 23.02 17.70
#